data_AF-S3LB92-F1
#
_entry.id   AF-S3LB92-F1
#
_cell.length_a   1.000
_cell.length_b   1.000
_cell.length_c   1.000
_cell.angle_alpha   90.00
_cell.angle_beta   90.00
_cell.angle_gamma   90.00
#
_symmetry.space_group_name_H-M   'P 1'
#
loop_
_entity.id
_entity.type
_entity.pdbx_description
1 polymer ?
#
loop_
_entity_poly.entity_id
_entity_poly.type
_entity_poly.pdbx_seq_one_letter_code
_entity_poly.pdbx_strand_id
1 'polypeptide(L)'
;MKKIAVLLVLVLVLAGCGKKESGIFTVQNDSSYPVTFSIGQDYKTEKYTLESGKTKDVAWKQYVLFHSVSPSGIITWQESSNKVVITNNTPAYKYQVRNSVTPITMLDSNQNILSENDEKADSLPIPEGESEIECFKPMTQQSIILDKGTPFTIGTKQYTPIEKIESSYYFNENDGGKIKTSKINIVIENNLIIIYK
;
A
#
# COMPACT_ATOMS: atom_id res chain seq x y z
N MET A 1 -16.01 64.44 12.21
CA MET A 1 -15.02 63.43 12.65
C MET A 1 -15.50 61.98 12.52
N LYS A 2 -16.75 61.62 12.89
CA LYS A 2 -17.25 60.23 12.78
C LYS A 2 -17.23 59.63 11.36
N LYS A 3 -17.52 60.43 10.32
CA LYS A 3 -17.55 59.96 8.92
C LYS A 3 -16.18 59.56 8.35
N ILE A 4 -15.09 60.20 8.82
CA ILE A 4 -13.72 59.92 8.36
C ILE A 4 -13.19 58.63 9.00
N ALA A 5 -13.52 58.39 10.27
CA ALA A 5 -13.16 57.15 10.96
C ALA A 5 -13.82 55.92 10.34
N VAL A 6 -15.10 56.01 9.94
CA VAL A 6 -15.82 54.92 9.26
C VAL A 6 -15.23 54.62 7.88
N LEU A 7 -14.81 55.65 7.13
CA LEU A 7 -14.18 55.46 5.83
C LEU A 7 -12.80 54.78 5.95
N LEU A 8 -12.00 55.17 6.94
CA LEU A 8 -10.69 54.57 7.22
C LEU A 8 -10.80 53.10 7.63
N VAL A 9 -11.79 52.74 8.45
CA VAL A 9 -12.05 51.35 8.83
C VAL A 9 -12.50 50.54 7.61
N LEU A 10 -13.33 51.09 6.72
CA LEU A 10 -13.76 50.40 5.50
C LEU A 10 -12.59 50.13 4.53
N VAL A 11 -11.67 51.09 4.38
CA VAL A 11 -10.47 50.95 3.54
C VAL A 11 -9.51 49.90 4.11
N LEU A 12 -9.33 49.84 5.44
CA LEU A 12 -8.50 48.83 6.10
C LEU A 12 -9.10 47.42 5.98
N VAL A 13 -10.43 47.29 6.08
CA VAL A 13 -11.13 46.01 5.88
C VAL A 13 -11.01 45.53 4.42
N LEU A 14 -11.14 46.43 3.45
CA LEU A 14 -10.99 46.09 2.02
C LEU A 14 -9.55 45.76 1.63
N ALA A 15 -8.55 46.43 2.24
CA ALA A 15 -7.14 46.11 2.04
C ALA A 15 -6.73 44.77 2.69
N GLY A 16 -7.35 44.42 3.82
CA GLY A 16 -7.15 43.13 4.48
C GLY A 16 -7.79 41.94 3.76
N CYS A 17 -8.89 42.17 3.04
CA CYS A 17 -9.67 41.11 2.38
C CYS A 17 -9.07 40.60 1.05
N GLY A 18 -7.97 41.21 0.56
CA GLY A 18 -7.38 40.92 -0.75
C GLY A 18 -6.03 40.20 -0.74
N LYS A 19 -5.42 39.95 0.43
CA LYS A 19 -4.09 39.36 0.49
C LYS A 19 -4.20 37.84 0.30
N LYS A 20 -4.03 37.40 -0.94
CA LYS A 20 -3.88 35.98 -1.26
C LYS A 20 -2.60 35.49 -0.59
N GLU A 21 -2.72 34.54 0.33
CA GLU A 21 -1.56 33.90 0.95
C GLU A 21 -0.75 33.17 -0.11
N SER A 22 0.56 33.10 0.11
CA SER A 22 1.49 32.40 -0.77
C SER A 22 2.70 31.98 0.04
N GLY A 23 3.34 30.90 -0.37
CA GLY A 23 4.52 30.41 0.31
C GLY A 23 5.24 29.33 -0.47
N ILE A 24 6.17 28.67 0.22
CA ILE A 24 6.83 27.45 -0.25
C ILE A 24 6.31 26.31 0.62
N PHE A 25 5.90 25.23 -0.04
CA PHE A 25 5.55 23.97 0.58
C PHE A 25 6.63 22.95 0.25
N THR A 26 7.26 22.38 1.27
CA THR A 26 8.36 21.42 1.11
C THR A 26 7.85 20.00 1.31
N VAL A 27 8.05 19.12 0.33
CA VAL A 27 7.86 17.68 0.50
C VAL A 27 9.22 17.05 0.69
N GLN A 28 9.41 16.34 1.81
CA GLN A 28 10.64 15.63 2.15
C GLN A 28 10.38 14.12 2.18
N ASN A 29 11.19 13.35 1.47
CA ASN A 29 11.13 11.90 1.48
C ASN A 29 12.26 11.31 2.33
N ASP A 30 11.94 10.97 3.58
CA ASP A 30 12.83 10.26 4.51
C ASP A 30 12.57 8.74 4.52
N SER A 31 11.65 8.25 3.66
CA SER A 31 11.44 6.81 3.49
C SER A 31 12.58 6.18 2.67
N SER A 32 12.73 4.85 2.77
CA SER A 32 13.67 4.07 1.97
C SER A 32 13.20 3.83 0.52
N TYR A 33 12.02 4.34 0.15
CA TYR A 33 11.40 4.08 -1.15
C TYR A 33 11.36 5.34 -2.03
N PRO A 34 11.41 5.21 -3.36
CA PRO A 34 11.00 6.29 -4.24
C PRO A 34 9.50 6.54 -4.05
N VAL A 35 9.14 7.79 -3.76
CA VAL A 35 7.75 8.17 -3.49
C VAL A 35 7.19 8.97 -4.64
N THR A 36 5.94 8.70 -4.94
CA THR A 36 5.14 9.48 -5.86
C THR A 36 4.03 10.16 -5.09
N PHE A 37 3.88 11.46 -5.28
CA PHE A 37 2.84 12.28 -4.64
C PHE A 37 2.28 13.26 -5.66
N SER A 38 1.17 13.89 -5.36
CA SER A 38 0.72 15.03 -6.14
C SER A 38 0.31 16.20 -5.27
N ILE A 39 0.42 17.38 -5.87
CA ILE A 39 0.11 18.66 -5.26
C ILE A 39 -1.08 19.26 -6.00
N GLY A 40 -2.15 19.54 -5.26
CA GLY A 40 -3.32 20.27 -5.72
C GLY A 40 -3.19 21.75 -5.39
N GLN A 41 -3.25 22.61 -6.41
CA GLN A 41 -3.33 24.07 -6.26
C GLN A 41 -3.96 24.71 -7.50
N ASP A 42 -4.61 25.86 -7.35
CA ASP A 42 -5.20 26.63 -8.46
C ASP A 42 -6.04 25.78 -9.44
N TYR A 43 -6.84 24.85 -8.91
CA TYR A 43 -7.70 23.91 -9.67
C TYR A 43 -6.93 22.95 -10.59
N LYS A 44 -5.63 22.75 -10.33
CA LYS A 44 -4.76 21.81 -11.03
C LYS A 44 -4.16 20.82 -10.05
N THR A 45 -3.77 19.66 -10.57
CA THR A 45 -3.02 18.66 -9.83
C THR A 45 -1.76 18.33 -10.60
N GLU A 46 -0.61 18.45 -9.94
CA GLU A 46 0.70 18.13 -10.50
C GLU A 46 1.33 16.97 -9.74
N LYS A 47 1.81 15.97 -10.48
CA LYS A 47 2.38 14.74 -9.94
C LYS A 47 3.90 14.80 -9.97
N TYR A 48 4.50 14.35 -8.87
CA TYR A 48 5.94 14.37 -8.64
C TYR A 48 6.41 13.00 -8.17
N THR A 49 7.65 12.65 -8.55
CA THR A 49 8.38 11.51 -8.00
C THR A 49 9.63 12.03 -7.31
N LEU A 50 9.95 11.47 -6.15
CA LEU A 50 11.06 11.90 -5.31
C LEU A 50 11.79 10.68 -4.77
N GLU A 51 13.07 10.58 -5.09
CA GLU A 51 13.95 9.52 -4.58
C GLU A 51 14.11 9.62 -3.06
N SER A 52 14.56 8.52 -2.43
CA SER A 52 14.86 8.48 -0.99
C SER A 52 15.90 9.53 -0.60
N GLY A 53 15.67 10.20 0.53
CA GLY A 53 16.53 11.25 1.10
C GLY A 53 16.49 12.58 0.34
N LYS A 54 15.52 12.78 -0.56
CA LYS A 54 15.39 14.03 -1.35
C LYS A 54 14.25 14.89 -0.85
N THR A 55 14.30 16.17 -1.23
CA THR A 55 13.26 17.16 -0.96
C THR A 55 12.79 17.82 -2.26
N LYS A 56 11.56 18.33 -2.24
CA LYS A 56 10.95 19.09 -3.32
C LYS A 56 10.22 20.29 -2.73
N ASP A 57 10.65 21.47 -3.14
CA ASP A 57 9.95 22.72 -2.84
C ASP A 57 8.93 23.03 -3.94
N VAL A 58 7.74 23.44 -3.52
CA VAL A 58 6.63 23.83 -4.39
C VAL A 58 6.12 25.19 -3.95
N ALA A 59 6.25 26.18 -4.82
CA ALA A 59 5.63 27.48 -4.60
C ALA A 59 4.12 27.37 -4.75
N TRP A 60 3.37 27.98 -3.82
CA TRP A 60 1.92 27.98 -3.83
C TRP A 60 1.31 29.35 -3.64
N LYS A 61 0.08 29.51 -4.15
CA LYS A 61 -0.78 30.68 -3.95
C LYS A 61 -2.18 30.22 -3.55
N GLN A 62 -2.78 30.91 -2.60
CA GLN A 62 -4.12 30.66 -2.04
C GLN A 62 -4.23 29.37 -1.23
N TYR A 63 -3.86 28.22 -1.80
CA TYR A 63 -3.86 26.94 -1.10
C TYR A 63 -2.87 25.96 -1.73
N VAL A 64 -2.48 24.95 -0.96
CA VAL A 64 -1.73 23.79 -1.39
C VAL A 64 -2.34 22.57 -0.71
N LEU A 65 -2.57 21.51 -1.49
CA LEU A 65 -3.08 20.23 -0.99
C LEU A 65 -2.10 19.13 -1.35
N PHE A 66 -1.55 18.47 -0.34
CA PHE A 66 -0.71 17.29 -0.55
C PHE A 66 -1.54 16.01 -0.57
N HIS A 67 -1.16 15.07 -1.44
CA HIS A 67 -1.58 13.68 -1.33
C HIS A 67 -0.47 12.74 -1.79
N SER A 68 -0.16 11.73 -0.99
CA SER A 68 0.73 10.64 -1.42
C SER A 68 -0.02 9.71 -2.37
N VAL A 69 0.71 9.14 -3.33
CA VAL A 69 0.15 8.26 -4.38
C VAL A 69 0.75 6.86 -4.27
N SER A 70 2.07 6.74 -4.07
CA SER A 70 2.76 5.44 -4.08
C SER A 70 4.13 5.52 -3.40
N PRO A 71 4.64 4.41 -2.82
CA PRO A 71 3.96 3.12 -2.61
C PRO A 71 3.00 3.16 -1.41
N SER A 72 1.75 2.74 -1.61
CA SER A 72 0.74 2.74 -0.54
C SER A 72 1.02 1.64 0.49
N GLY A 73 0.84 1.93 1.78
CA GLY A 73 0.93 0.96 2.89
C GLY A 73 2.28 0.91 3.57
N ILE A 74 3.37 0.95 2.80
CA ILE A 74 4.75 0.87 3.31
C ILE A 74 5.37 2.25 3.62
N ILE A 75 4.65 3.33 3.31
CA ILE A 75 4.99 4.69 3.71
C ILE A 75 3.84 5.34 4.48
N THR A 76 4.18 6.29 5.32
CA THR A 76 3.26 7.20 6.00
C THR A 76 3.78 8.63 5.91
N TRP A 77 2.99 9.63 6.28
CA TRP A 77 3.41 11.02 6.22
C TRP A 77 2.83 11.86 7.34
N GLN A 78 3.57 12.90 7.71
CA GLN A 78 3.13 13.93 8.63
C GLN A 78 3.13 15.27 7.92
N GLU A 79 1.97 15.92 7.88
CA GLU A 79 1.79 17.24 7.30
C GLU A 79 1.81 18.32 8.39
N SER A 80 2.46 19.42 8.08
CA SER A 80 2.47 20.67 8.82
C SER A 80 2.15 21.81 7.85
N SER A 81 1.99 23.04 8.35
CA SER A 81 1.50 24.19 7.57
C SER A 81 2.23 24.44 6.24
N ASN A 82 3.52 24.10 6.14
CA ASN A 82 4.34 24.35 4.96
C ASN A 82 5.25 23.17 4.58
N LYS A 83 5.04 21.99 5.17
CA LYS A 83 5.92 20.85 4.96
C LYS A 83 5.20 19.53 5.15
N VAL A 84 5.52 18.58 4.29
CA VAL A 84 5.22 17.15 4.51
C VAL A 84 6.52 16.38 4.63
N VAL A 85 6.59 15.52 5.64
CA VAL A 85 7.66 14.52 5.79
C VAL A 85 7.06 13.15 5.55
N ILE A 86 7.55 12.44 4.54
CA ILE A 86 7.17 11.07 4.20
C ILE A 86 8.22 10.14 4.81
N THR A 87 7.79 9.10 5.50
CA THR A 87 8.63 8.14 6.23
C THR A 87 8.19 6.71 5.94
N ASN A 88 9.03 5.72 6.29
CA ASN A 88 8.62 4.32 6.28
C ASN A 88 7.44 4.13 7.24
N ASN A 89 6.44 3.37 6.81
CA ASN A 89 5.41 2.89 7.71
C ASN A 89 5.93 1.65 8.46
N THR A 90 5.28 1.33 9.57
CA THR A 90 5.51 0.06 10.29
C THR A 90 4.39 -0.92 9.99
N PRO A 91 4.65 -2.24 9.96
CA PRO A 91 3.58 -3.23 9.87
C PRO A 91 2.63 -3.08 11.05
N ALA A 92 1.33 -3.05 10.76
CA ALA A 92 0.29 -2.77 11.77
C ALA A 92 -0.67 -3.94 11.97
N TYR A 93 -0.64 -4.93 11.08
CA TYR A 93 -1.57 -6.05 11.07
C TYR A 93 -0.79 -7.34 11.28
N LYS A 94 -1.30 -8.19 12.19
CA LYS A 94 -0.75 -9.51 12.46
C LYS A 94 -1.83 -10.54 12.23
N TYR A 95 -1.47 -11.64 11.59
CA TYR A 95 -2.36 -12.75 11.34
C TYR A 95 -1.75 -14.05 11.82
N GLN A 96 -2.52 -14.83 12.59
CA GLN A 96 -2.25 -16.25 12.73
C GLN A 96 -2.64 -16.94 11.42
N VAL A 97 -1.84 -17.90 10.98
CA VAL A 97 -2.08 -18.67 9.76
C VAL A 97 -2.10 -20.14 10.11
N ARG A 98 -3.25 -20.78 9.90
CA ARG A 98 -3.40 -22.23 9.98
C ARG A 98 -3.41 -22.79 8.57
N ASN A 99 -2.33 -23.41 8.17
CA ASN A 99 -2.20 -24.10 6.90
C ASN A 99 -2.34 -25.61 7.08
N SER A 100 -3.47 -26.16 6.65
CA SER A 100 -3.77 -27.60 6.63
C SER A 100 -3.54 -28.24 5.25
N VAL A 101 -2.77 -27.58 4.38
CA VAL A 101 -2.25 -28.16 3.14
C VAL A 101 -0.71 -28.19 3.21
N THR A 102 -0.08 -28.75 2.18
CA THR A 102 1.40 -28.72 2.03
C THR A 102 1.94 -27.28 2.17
N PRO A 103 3.23 -27.08 2.51
CA PRO A 103 3.82 -25.74 2.50
C PRO A 103 3.58 -25.02 1.17
N ILE A 104 3.20 -23.74 1.26
CA ILE A 104 2.92 -22.86 0.11
C ILE A 104 3.70 -21.55 0.25
N THR A 105 3.77 -20.77 -0.81
CA THR A 105 4.34 -19.41 -0.76
C THR A 105 3.26 -18.40 -1.10
N MET A 106 3.10 -17.39 -0.26
CA MET A 106 2.25 -16.23 -0.53
C MET A 106 3.08 -15.15 -1.24
N LEU A 107 2.54 -14.55 -2.30
CA LEU A 107 3.17 -13.52 -3.10
C LEU A 107 2.52 -12.16 -2.81
N ASP A 108 3.33 -11.12 -2.62
CA ASP A 108 2.82 -9.75 -2.46
C ASP A 108 2.30 -9.20 -3.79
N SER A 109 3.02 -9.48 -4.89
CA SER A 109 2.70 -9.01 -6.25
C SER A 109 2.53 -7.49 -6.36
N ASN A 110 3.42 -6.74 -5.70
CA ASN A 110 3.44 -5.26 -5.66
C ASN A 110 2.23 -4.62 -4.98
N GLN A 111 1.49 -5.38 -4.16
CA GLN A 111 0.38 -4.84 -3.38
C GLN A 111 0.88 -4.03 -2.17
N ASN A 112 2.16 -4.23 -1.77
CA ASN A 112 2.80 -3.61 -0.61
C ASN A 112 2.02 -3.91 0.68
N ILE A 113 1.74 -5.20 0.89
CA ILE A 113 0.98 -5.74 2.01
C ILE A 113 1.90 -6.57 2.90
N LEU A 114 2.69 -7.49 2.34
CA LEU A 114 3.47 -8.45 3.12
C LEU A 114 4.69 -7.80 3.78
N SER A 115 5.00 -8.24 5.00
CA SER A 115 6.19 -7.81 5.72
C SER A 115 7.01 -8.98 6.26
N GLU A 116 8.33 -8.79 6.26
CA GLU A 116 9.30 -9.63 6.95
C GLU A 116 10.32 -8.72 7.63
N ASN A 117 10.55 -8.91 8.93
CA ASN A 117 11.48 -8.09 9.74
C ASN A 117 11.21 -6.57 9.63
N ASP A 118 9.96 -6.14 9.74
CA ASP A 118 9.52 -4.74 9.60
C ASP A 118 9.72 -4.11 8.21
N GLU A 119 10.21 -4.87 7.22
CA GLU A 119 10.41 -4.42 5.85
C GLU A 119 9.38 -5.04 4.90
N LYS A 120 9.23 -4.46 3.71
CA LYS A 120 8.42 -5.04 2.63
C LYS A 120 8.99 -6.38 2.18
N ALA A 121 8.15 -7.41 2.19
CA ALA A 121 8.46 -8.71 1.59
C ALA A 121 7.76 -8.85 0.23
N ASP A 122 8.46 -9.41 -0.76
CA ASP A 122 7.86 -9.75 -2.05
C ASP A 122 7.07 -11.07 -2.00
N SER A 123 7.44 -11.93 -1.04
CA SER A 123 6.79 -13.21 -0.79
C SER A 123 7.06 -13.68 0.64
N LEU A 124 6.18 -14.53 1.18
CA LEU A 124 6.37 -15.18 2.46
C LEU A 124 6.11 -16.69 2.34
N PRO A 125 7.00 -17.55 2.88
CA PRO A 125 6.72 -18.97 3.00
C PRO A 125 5.67 -19.19 4.09
N ILE A 126 4.66 -20.01 3.79
CA ILE A 126 3.63 -20.43 4.73
C ILE A 126 3.81 -21.94 4.96
N PRO A 127 4.44 -22.35 6.08
CA PRO A 127 4.65 -23.77 6.38
C PRO A 127 3.31 -24.48 6.60
N GLU A 128 3.32 -25.82 6.58
CA GLU A 128 2.18 -26.61 7.09
C GLU A 128 2.10 -26.46 8.62
N GLY A 129 0.88 -26.40 9.16
CA GLY A 129 0.62 -26.17 10.58
C GLY A 129 0.28 -24.71 10.89
N GLU A 130 0.75 -24.23 12.05
CA GLU A 130 0.49 -22.88 12.55
C GLU A 130 1.70 -21.98 12.33
N SER A 131 1.47 -20.76 11.85
CA SER A 131 2.49 -19.71 11.71
C SER A 131 1.90 -18.32 11.97
N GLU A 132 2.74 -17.29 12.01
CA GLU A 132 2.31 -15.88 12.09
C GLU A 132 2.88 -15.10 10.91
N ILE A 133 2.10 -14.15 10.40
CA ILE A 133 2.57 -13.19 9.39
C ILE A 133 2.22 -11.77 9.83
N GLU A 134 3.04 -10.82 9.39
CA GLU A 134 2.82 -9.39 9.60
C GLU A 134 2.57 -8.69 8.26
N CYS A 135 1.73 -7.65 8.28
CA CYS A 135 1.32 -6.94 7.09
C CYS A 135 1.20 -5.42 7.33
N PHE A 136 1.45 -4.64 6.29
CA PHE A 136 1.27 -3.19 6.26
C PHE A 136 -0.20 -2.77 6.06
N LYS A 137 -1.03 -3.65 5.49
CA LYS A 137 -2.45 -3.43 5.22
C LYS A 137 -3.27 -4.64 5.67
N PRO A 138 -4.59 -4.47 5.93
CA PRO A 138 -5.46 -5.61 6.16
C PRO A 138 -5.45 -6.56 4.97
N MET A 139 -5.36 -7.86 5.25
CA MET A 139 -5.50 -8.91 4.24
C MET A 139 -6.97 -9.09 3.86
N THR A 140 -7.20 -9.30 2.57
CA THR A 140 -8.50 -9.67 1.99
C THR A 140 -8.35 -10.97 1.21
N GLN A 141 -9.45 -11.65 0.90
CA GLN A 141 -9.37 -12.85 0.05
C GLN A 141 -8.76 -12.53 -1.32
N GLN A 142 -9.00 -11.34 -1.85
CA GLN A 142 -8.48 -10.91 -3.15
C GLN A 142 -6.99 -10.60 -3.11
N SER A 143 -6.45 -10.20 -1.95
CA SER A 143 -5.03 -9.87 -1.82
C SER A 143 -4.14 -11.10 -1.69
N ILE A 144 -4.71 -12.26 -1.34
CA ILE A 144 -3.95 -13.51 -1.27
C ILE A 144 -3.64 -14.00 -2.67
N ILE A 145 -2.34 -14.04 -2.98
CA ILE A 145 -1.82 -14.62 -4.20
C ILE A 145 -0.87 -15.74 -3.80
N LEU A 146 -1.13 -16.96 -4.27
CA LEU A 146 -0.25 -18.10 -4.03
C LEU A 146 0.70 -18.30 -5.21
N ASP A 147 1.96 -18.63 -4.90
CA ASP A 147 2.92 -19.10 -5.90
C ASP A 147 2.42 -20.40 -6.54
N LYS A 148 2.66 -20.55 -7.84
CA LYS A 148 2.21 -21.75 -8.57
C LYS A 148 3.03 -22.99 -8.25
N GLY A 149 4.22 -22.82 -7.68
CA GLY A 149 5.21 -23.87 -7.46
C GLY A 149 5.94 -24.27 -8.74
N THR A 150 6.90 -25.17 -8.59
CA THR A 150 7.65 -25.73 -9.72
C THR A 150 6.78 -26.68 -10.54
N PRO A 151 6.62 -26.48 -11.86
CA PRO A 151 5.85 -27.39 -12.70
C PRO A 151 6.38 -28.82 -12.67
N PHE A 152 5.49 -29.80 -12.78
CA PHE A 152 5.81 -31.22 -12.87
C PHE A 152 5.06 -31.87 -14.04
N THR A 153 5.48 -33.06 -14.45
CA THR A 153 4.93 -33.75 -15.63
C THR A 153 4.28 -35.07 -15.24
N ILE A 154 3.10 -35.34 -15.81
CA ILE A 154 2.46 -36.66 -15.80
C ILE A 154 2.26 -37.09 -17.26
N GLY A 155 2.93 -38.16 -17.67
CA GLY A 155 2.97 -38.57 -19.08
C GLY A 155 3.61 -37.49 -19.95
N THR A 156 2.85 -36.91 -20.88
CA THR A 156 3.29 -35.81 -21.76
C THR A 156 2.73 -34.44 -21.37
N LYS A 157 1.92 -34.37 -20.31
CA LYS A 157 1.26 -33.14 -19.86
C LYS A 157 2.03 -32.53 -18.68
N GLN A 158 2.26 -31.22 -18.75
CA GLN A 158 2.83 -30.43 -17.67
C GLN A 158 1.72 -29.82 -16.82
N TYR A 159 1.93 -29.81 -15.50
CA TYR A 159 1.01 -29.30 -14.49
C TYR A 159 1.77 -28.36 -13.55
N THR A 160 1.08 -27.36 -13.01
CA THR A 160 1.60 -26.58 -11.88
C THR A 160 1.00 -27.08 -10.56
N PRO A 161 1.78 -27.18 -9.46
CA PRO A 161 1.29 -27.60 -8.15
C PRO A 161 0.10 -26.80 -7.65
N ILE A 162 0.09 -25.49 -7.87
CA ILE A 162 -1.03 -24.62 -7.52
C ILE A 162 -1.49 -23.90 -8.79
N GLU A 163 -2.80 -23.99 -9.06
CA GLU A 163 -3.45 -23.31 -10.17
C GLU A 163 -4.54 -22.39 -9.66
N LYS A 164 -4.64 -21.20 -10.27
CA LYS A 164 -5.75 -20.28 -10.06
C LYS A 164 -6.70 -20.41 -11.24
N ILE A 165 -7.92 -20.86 -10.96
CA ILE A 165 -9.01 -20.92 -11.93
C ILE A 165 -10.07 -19.96 -11.43
N GLU A 166 -10.34 -18.91 -12.21
CA GLU A 166 -11.19 -17.80 -11.81
C GLU A 166 -10.74 -17.19 -10.46
N SER A 167 -11.59 -17.23 -9.44
CA SER A 167 -11.34 -16.73 -8.09
C SER A 167 -10.82 -17.78 -7.11
N SER A 168 -10.70 -19.04 -7.52
CA SER A 168 -10.34 -20.16 -6.64
C SER A 168 -8.96 -20.71 -6.94
N TYR A 169 -8.29 -21.19 -5.89
CA TYR A 169 -7.03 -21.92 -5.97
C TYR A 169 -7.29 -23.42 -5.94
N TYR A 170 -6.45 -24.18 -6.63
CA TYR A 170 -6.52 -25.63 -6.72
C TYR A 170 -5.12 -26.21 -6.54
N PHE A 171 -5.03 -27.26 -5.74
CA PHE A 171 -3.82 -28.04 -5.52
C PHE A 171 -3.82 -29.28 -6.42
N ASN A 172 -2.74 -29.46 -7.17
CA ASN A 172 -2.54 -30.51 -8.15
C ASN A 172 -1.44 -31.46 -7.68
N GLU A 173 -1.79 -32.74 -7.47
CA GLU A 173 -0.87 -33.78 -6.98
C GLU A 173 -0.81 -34.97 -7.95
N ASN A 174 0.38 -35.55 -8.13
CA ASN A 174 0.55 -36.80 -8.87
C ASN A 174 0.17 -37.98 -7.97
N ASP A 175 -0.93 -38.65 -8.29
CA ASP A 175 -1.44 -39.83 -7.62
C ASP A 175 -1.30 -41.04 -8.54
N GLY A 176 -0.18 -41.76 -8.42
CA GLY A 176 0.06 -42.98 -9.20
C GLY A 176 0.07 -42.80 -10.72
N GLY A 177 0.55 -41.66 -11.22
CA GLY A 177 0.57 -41.34 -12.65
C GLY A 177 -0.74 -40.75 -13.17
N LYS A 178 -1.65 -40.36 -12.27
CA LYS A 178 -2.86 -39.58 -12.58
C LYS A 178 -2.80 -38.24 -11.84
N ILE A 179 -3.46 -37.24 -12.42
CA ILE A 179 -3.63 -35.96 -11.74
C ILE A 179 -4.80 -36.06 -10.75
N LYS A 180 -4.57 -35.67 -9.51
CA LYS A 180 -5.60 -35.42 -8.53
C LYS A 180 -5.60 -33.94 -8.18
N THR A 181 -6.78 -33.33 -8.23
CA THR A 181 -6.96 -31.89 -8.02
C THR A 181 -7.90 -31.67 -6.85
N SER A 182 -7.48 -30.87 -5.88
CA SER A 182 -8.28 -30.48 -4.71
C SER A 182 -8.43 -28.97 -4.66
N LYS A 183 -9.61 -28.44 -4.34
CA LYS A 183 -9.79 -26.99 -4.18
C LYS A 183 -9.10 -26.53 -2.90
N ILE A 184 -8.34 -25.44 -2.96
CA ILE A 184 -7.81 -24.77 -1.77
C ILE A 184 -8.83 -23.73 -1.33
N ASN A 185 -9.36 -23.89 -0.12
CA ASN A 185 -10.23 -22.93 0.54
C ASN A 185 -9.39 -22.02 1.43
N ILE A 186 -9.62 -20.71 1.34
CA ILE A 186 -8.94 -19.71 2.16
C ILE A 186 -9.97 -18.80 2.82
N VAL A 187 -9.97 -18.78 4.15
CA VAL A 187 -10.89 -18.00 4.97
C VAL A 187 -10.07 -17.03 5.81
N ILE A 188 -10.55 -15.79 5.94
CA ILE A 188 -9.97 -14.77 6.82
C ILE A 188 -11.05 -14.35 7.82
N GLU A 189 -10.83 -14.60 9.11
CA GLU A 189 -11.75 -14.23 10.20
C GLU A 189 -10.94 -13.76 11.41
N ASN A 190 -11.25 -12.60 11.99
CA ASN A 190 -10.68 -12.13 13.26
C ASN A 190 -9.15 -12.31 13.40
N ASN A 191 -8.36 -11.84 12.43
CA ASN A 191 -6.89 -11.98 12.38
C ASN A 191 -6.39 -13.43 12.28
N LEU A 192 -7.23 -14.38 11.86
CA LEU A 192 -6.87 -15.75 11.54
C LEU A 192 -7.08 -16.00 10.04
N ILE A 193 -6.07 -16.55 9.38
CA ILE A 193 -6.12 -17.06 8.02
C ILE A 193 -6.14 -18.58 8.09
N ILE A 194 -7.17 -19.22 7.54
CA ILE A 194 -7.29 -20.68 7.52
C ILE A 194 -7.19 -21.14 6.06
N ILE A 195 -6.27 -22.07 5.79
CA ILE A 195 -6.01 -22.65 4.48
C ILE A 195 -6.20 -24.16 4.56
N TYR A 196 -7.10 -24.72 3.76
CA TYR A 196 -7.42 -26.15 3.77
C TYR A 196 -7.89 -26.64 2.40
N LYS A 197 -7.88 -27.95 2.17
CA LYS A 197 -8.37 -28.59 0.94
C LYS A 197 -9.69 -29.31 1.13
#